data_AF-A0AA45G5X8-F1
#
_entry.id   AF-A0AA45G5X8-F1
#
_cell.length_a   1.000
_cell.length_b   1.000
_cell.length_c   1.000
_cell.angle_alpha   90.00
_cell.angle_beta   90.00
_cell.angle_gamma   90.00
#
_symmetry.space_group_name_H-M   'P 1'
#
loop_
_entity.id
_entity.type
_entity.pdbx_description
1 polymer ?
#
loop_
_entity_poly.entity_id
_entity_poly.type
_entity_poly.pdbx_seq_one_letter_code
_entity_poly.pdbx_strand_id
1 'polypeptide(L)'
;MPVLQPTATARPRTFVGSVALGASLCAIAAAVATSPTASASILTVDIENPPAGGYLTECAYKVTVQATMNAHVNLDDYSPDGTHKHVGEEVAPVNQTIVFNWTPKVDGARKLVASQAGTNSKLSLSVTVNRGVNTGSLCLPAA
;
A
#
# COMPACT_ATOMS: atom_id res chain seq x y z
N MET A 1 -49.46 23.87 40.08
CA MET A 1 -48.97 22.48 40.24
C MET A 1 -47.45 22.50 40.06
N PRO A 2 -46.71 21.70 40.84
CA PRO A 2 -45.61 22.14 41.72
C PRO A 2 -44.22 22.09 41.07
N VAL A 3 -43.33 23.04 41.39
CA VAL A 3 -42.18 22.97 42.33
C VAL A 3 -41.03 22.10 41.82
N LEU A 4 -39.83 22.69 41.73
CA LEU A 4 -38.60 22.20 42.38
C LEU A 4 -37.51 23.29 42.36
N GLN A 5 -37.21 23.79 43.58
CA GLN A 5 -36.02 24.53 44.01
C GLN A 5 -34.76 23.62 43.98
N PRO A 6 -33.60 24.00 44.58
CA PRO A 6 -32.76 25.20 44.50
C PRO A 6 -31.34 24.77 44.00
N THR A 7 -30.27 25.58 43.94
CA THR A 7 -29.36 25.78 45.09
C THR A 7 -28.28 26.82 44.73
N ALA A 8 -28.42 27.95 45.40
CA ALA A 8 -27.45 28.92 45.88
C ALA A 8 -25.93 28.66 45.69
N THR A 9 -25.29 29.67 45.06
CA THR A 9 -24.17 30.50 45.57
C THR A 9 -22.96 29.84 46.24
N ALA A 10 -21.74 30.15 45.76
CA ALA A 10 -20.84 31.12 46.40
C ALA A 10 -19.46 31.23 45.70
N ARG A 11 -19.10 32.46 45.29
CA ARG A 11 -17.70 32.99 45.21
C ARG A 11 -17.09 32.96 46.63
N PRO A 12 -15.76 32.87 46.88
CA PRO A 12 -14.72 33.81 46.39
C PRO A 12 -13.35 33.13 46.10
N ARG A 13 -12.47 33.65 45.24
CA ARG A 13 -11.49 34.77 45.37
C ARG A 13 -10.35 34.57 46.42
N THR A 14 -9.15 34.37 45.84
CA THR A 14 -7.82 34.89 46.21
C THR A 14 -7.07 34.29 47.40
N PHE A 15 -5.80 33.90 47.16
CA PHE A 15 -4.53 34.18 47.89
C PHE A 15 -3.52 33.07 47.50
N VAL A 16 -2.52 33.34 46.64
CA VAL A 16 -1.13 33.79 46.93
C VAL A 16 -0.42 32.95 48.00
N GLY A 17 0.71 32.33 47.64
CA GLY A 17 1.77 32.02 48.61
C GLY A 17 2.59 30.74 48.41
N SER A 18 3.71 30.88 47.68
CA SER A 18 5.07 30.40 47.99
C SER A 18 5.38 28.98 48.51
N VAL A 19 6.17 28.28 47.66
CA VAL A 19 7.37 27.43 47.91
C VAL A 19 7.37 26.42 49.06
N ALA A 20 7.39 25.13 48.71
CA ALA A 20 8.04 24.10 49.50
C ALA A 20 8.79 23.12 48.56
N LEU A 21 10.10 23.01 48.77
CA LEU A 21 10.96 21.96 48.20
C LEU A 21 10.47 20.59 48.68
N GLY A 22 9.96 19.78 47.75
CA GLY A 22 9.56 18.40 48.01
C GLY A 22 9.94 17.54 46.80
N ALA A 23 10.99 16.75 46.96
CA ALA A 23 11.42 15.77 45.97
C ALA A 23 10.29 14.77 45.69
N SER A 24 9.82 14.75 44.45
CA SER A 24 8.98 13.69 43.92
C SER A 24 9.54 13.27 42.58
N LEU A 25 10.33 12.21 42.62
CA LEU A 25 10.75 11.44 41.45
C LEU A 25 9.52 10.75 40.85
N CYS A 26 8.68 11.49 40.14
CA CYS A 26 7.79 10.87 39.16
C CYS A 26 8.60 10.65 37.88
N ALA A 27 9.41 9.59 37.90
CA ALA A 27 9.85 8.95 36.67
C ALA A 27 8.60 8.42 35.98
N ILE A 28 8.00 9.25 35.12
CA ILE A 28 7.04 8.76 34.12
C ILE A 28 7.88 7.88 33.20
N ALA A 29 7.95 6.59 33.52
CA ALA A 29 8.38 5.60 32.57
C ALA A 29 7.38 5.70 31.41
N ALA A 30 7.73 6.48 30.39
CA ALA A 30 7.10 6.40 29.10
C ALA A 30 7.31 4.97 28.65
N ALA A 31 6.31 4.13 28.89
CA ALA A 31 6.20 2.83 28.27
C ALA A 31 6.13 3.15 26.78
N VAL A 32 7.29 3.07 26.12
CA VAL A 32 7.38 3.03 24.67
C VAL A 32 6.64 1.75 24.27
N ALA A 33 5.35 1.90 24.03
CA ALA A 33 4.57 0.89 23.35
C ALA A 33 5.19 0.77 21.96
N THR A 34 6.17 -0.14 21.83
CA THR A 34 6.61 -0.62 20.54
C THR A 34 5.42 -1.39 20.00
N SER A 35 4.54 -0.70 19.29
CA SER A 35 3.53 -1.34 18.47
C SER A 35 4.24 -2.37 17.61
N PRO A 36 3.77 -3.64 17.55
CA PRO A 36 4.35 -4.58 16.62
C PRO A 36 4.20 -3.98 15.22
N THR A 37 5.33 -3.60 14.63
CA THR A 37 5.40 -3.36 13.20
C THR A 37 5.09 -4.71 12.57
N ALA A 38 3.82 -4.92 12.19
CA ALA A 38 3.48 -6.00 11.30
C ALA A 38 4.22 -5.71 10.00
N SER A 39 5.41 -6.30 9.86
CA SER A 39 6.26 -6.20 8.70
C SER A 39 5.58 -6.96 7.58
N ALA A 40 4.58 -6.33 6.99
CA ALA A 40 4.03 -6.82 5.75
C ALA A 40 4.98 -6.37 4.62
N SER A 41 5.32 -7.33 3.75
CA SER A 41 6.33 -7.19 2.72
C SER A 41 5.87 -7.85 1.42
N ILE A 42 6.19 -7.20 0.31
CA ILE A 42 6.12 -7.82 -1.02
C ILE A 42 7.31 -8.76 -1.14
N LEU A 43 7.04 -10.02 -1.47
CA LEU A 43 8.04 -11.10 -1.51
C LEU A 43 8.51 -11.33 -2.94
N THR A 44 7.57 -11.47 -3.88
CA THR A 44 7.87 -11.75 -5.29
C THR A 44 6.87 -11.06 -6.22
N VAL A 45 7.32 -10.76 -7.43
CA VAL A 45 6.50 -10.29 -8.55
C VAL A 45 6.94 -11.11 -9.76
N ASP A 46 5.99 -11.79 -10.39
CA ASP A 46 6.21 -12.64 -11.55
C ASP A 46 5.12 -12.40 -12.60
N ILE A 47 5.41 -12.65 -13.87
CA ILE A 47 4.42 -12.56 -14.95
C ILE A 47 4.37 -13.92 -15.61
N GLU A 48 3.16 -14.40 -15.87
CA GLU A 48 2.94 -15.62 -16.65
C GLU A 48 3.77 -15.59 -17.93
N ASN A 49 4.51 -16.67 -18.15
CA ASN A 49 5.41 -16.77 -19.30
C ASN A 49 4.65 -16.48 -20.59
N PRO A 50 5.14 -15.53 -21.41
CA PRO A 50 4.46 -15.16 -22.62
C PRO A 50 4.56 -16.30 -23.65
N PRO A 51 3.67 -16.31 -24.66
CA PRO A 51 3.85 -17.14 -25.85
C PRO A 51 5.24 -16.92 -26.49
N ALA A 52 5.70 -17.89 -27.28
CA ALA A 52 6.96 -17.78 -28.01
C ALA A 52 7.04 -16.45 -28.78
N GLY A 53 8.00 -15.59 -28.42
CA GLY A 53 8.12 -14.23 -28.96
C GLY A 53 8.12 -13.10 -27.91
N GLY A 54 7.86 -13.41 -26.64
CA GLY A 54 7.93 -12.45 -25.54
C GLY A 54 6.61 -11.72 -25.30
N TYR A 55 6.64 -10.69 -24.44
CA TYR A 55 5.44 -9.91 -24.13
C TYR A 55 5.07 -9.01 -25.31
N LEU A 56 3.78 -8.89 -25.59
CA LEU A 56 3.22 -8.22 -26.75
C LEU A 56 2.18 -7.19 -26.30
N THR A 57 2.09 -6.07 -27.02
CA THR A 57 1.00 -5.10 -26.81
C THR A 57 -0.37 -5.73 -27.06
N GLU A 58 -1.40 -5.22 -26.40
CA GLU A 58 -2.80 -5.66 -26.51
C GLU A 58 -3.11 -7.07 -25.97
N CYS A 59 -2.11 -7.73 -25.39
CA CYS A 59 -2.22 -9.07 -24.85
C CYS A 59 -2.38 -9.05 -23.33
N ALA A 60 -3.31 -9.85 -22.81
CA ALA A 60 -3.51 -9.97 -21.38
C ALA A 60 -2.54 -11.00 -20.79
N TYR A 61 -1.83 -10.60 -19.75
CA TYR A 61 -0.91 -11.42 -18.97
C TYR A 61 -1.31 -11.40 -17.51
N LYS A 62 -1.13 -12.52 -16.82
CA LYS A 62 -1.33 -12.58 -15.37
C LYS A 62 -0.04 -12.18 -14.66
N VAL A 63 -0.13 -11.21 -13.78
CA VAL A 63 0.97 -10.79 -12.89
C VAL A 63 0.68 -11.33 -11.51
N THR A 64 1.54 -12.22 -11.05
CA THR A 64 1.46 -12.85 -9.73
C THR A 64 2.32 -12.08 -8.75
N VAL A 65 1.72 -11.57 -7.68
CA VAL A 65 2.44 -10.89 -6.60
C VAL A 65 2.25 -11.68 -5.31
N GLN A 66 3.35 -12.10 -4.69
CA GLN A 66 3.28 -12.68 -3.35
C GLN A 66 3.56 -11.60 -2.32
N ALA A 67 2.69 -11.50 -1.33
CA ALA A 67 2.88 -10.61 -0.20
C ALA A 67 2.49 -11.31 1.09
N THR A 68 3.02 -10.82 2.20
CA THR A 68 2.58 -11.21 3.55
C THR A 68 1.10 -10.89 3.78
N MET A 69 0.49 -11.57 4.76
CA MET A 69 -0.91 -11.38 5.18
C MET A 69 -1.35 -9.90 5.30
N ASN A 70 -2.54 -9.60 4.76
CA ASN A 70 -3.24 -8.31 4.87
C ASN A 70 -2.50 -7.11 4.25
N ALA A 71 -1.55 -7.36 3.34
CA ALA A 71 -0.92 -6.30 2.58
C ALA A 71 -1.89 -5.74 1.52
N HIS A 72 -2.21 -4.45 1.58
CA HIS A 72 -2.87 -3.74 0.49
C HIS A 72 -1.84 -3.46 -0.61
N VAL A 73 -1.92 -4.14 -1.75
CA VAL A 73 -0.91 -4.08 -2.81
C VAL A 73 -1.47 -3.40 -4.05
N ASN A 74 -0.76 -2.37 -4.50
CA ASN A 74 -0.96 -1.70 -5.78
C ASN A 74 0.03 -2.25 -6.80
N LEU A 75 -0.43 -2.42 -8.04
CA LEU A 75 0.43 -2.71 -9.19
C LEU A 75 0.37 -1.56 -10.19
N ASP A 76 1.53 -1.00 -10.51
CA ASP A 76 1.68 0.06 -11.50
C ASP A 76 2.63 -0.37 -12.62
N ASP A 77 2.33 0.09 -13.83
CA ASP A 77 3.09 -0.20 -15.05
C ASP A 77 3.72 1.08 -15.61
N TYR A 78 5.05 1.18 -15.57
CA TYR A 78 5.82 2.33 -16.07
C TYR A 78 6.31 2.09 -17.51
N SER A 79 6.03 3.06 -18.39
CA SER A 79 6.56 3.11 -19.76
C SER A 79 7.99 3.69 -19.81
N PRO A 80 8.68 3.52 -20.96
CA PRO A 80 10.00 4.12 -21.19
C PRO A 80 10.02 5.65 -21.08
N ASP A 81 8.89 6.30 -21.36
CA ASP A 81 8.73 7.76 -21.27
C ASP A 81 8.56 8.28 -19.83
N GLY A 82 8.52 7.38 -18.83
CA GLY A 82 8.31 7.72 -17.42
C GLY A 82 6.84 7.87 -17.03
N THR A 83 5.89 7.77 -17.96
CA THR A 83 4.46 7.69 -17.65
C THR A 83 4.17 6.38 -16.92
N HIS A 84 3.23 6.40 -15.97
CA HIS A 84 2.76 5.18 -15.32
C HIS A 84 1.26 5.02 -15.50
N LYS A 85 0.83 3.77 -15.55
CA LYS A 85 -0.57 3.38 -15.56
C LYS A 85 -0.83 2.48 -14.36
N HIS A 86 -1.85 2.81 -13.59
CA HIS A 86 -2.34 1.94 -12.53
C HIS A 86 -2.99 0.69 -13.15
N VAL A 87 -2.51 -0.49 -12.75
CA VAL A 87 -3.04 -1.79 -13.21
C VAL A 87 -4.17 -2.24 -12.30
N GLY A 88 -4.00 -2.10 -10.98
CA GLY A 88 -5.02 -2.42 -10.00
C GLY A 88 -4.50 -2.40 -8.56
N GLU A 89 -5.42 -2.59 -7.62
CA GLU A 89 -5.19 -2.69 -6.19
C GLU A 89 -5.95 -3.91 -5.64
N GLU A 90 -5.30 -4.69 -4.78
CA GLU A 90 -5.94 -5.83 -4.11
C GLU A 90 -5.34 -6.02 -2.70
N VAL A 91 -6.12 -6.62 -1.80
CA VAL A 91 -5.64 -7.00 -0.48
C VAL A 91 -5.14 -8.43 -0.52
N ALA A 92 -3.87 -8.63 -0.19
CA ALA A 92 -3.26 -9.95 -0.07
C ALA A 92 -4.02 -10.76 0.98
N PRO A 93 -4.62 -11.89 0.59
CA PRO A 93 -5.15 -12.80 1.58
C PRO A 93 -3.99 -13.42 2.39
N VAL A 94 -4.28 -14.08 3.50
CA VAL A 94 -3.27 -14.57 4.46
C VAL A 94 -2.14 -15.36 3.76
N ASN A 95 -0.93 -14.79 3.71
CA ASN A 95 0.29 -15.37 3.09
C ASN A 95 0.06 -15.83 1.64
N GLN A 96 -0.68 -15.05 0.87
CA GLN A 96 -1.18 -15.48 -0.43
C GLN A 96 -0.64 -14.69 -1.62
N THR A 97 -0.99 -15.24 -2.76
CA THR A 97 -0.77 -14.72 -4.10
C THR A 97 -1.92 -13.80 -4.49
N ILE A 98 -1.60 -12.61 -4.95
CA ILE A 98 -2.51 -11.72 -5.67
C ILE A 98 -2.25 -11.92 -7.17
N VAL A 99 -3.30 -11.92 -7.98
CA VAL A 99 -3.19 -12.02 -9.44
C VAL A 99 -3.81 -10.80 -10.09
N PHE A 100 -3.00 -10.00 -10.78
CA PHE A 100 -3.46 -8.88 -11.58
C PHE A 100 -3.52 -9.26 -13.06
N ASN A 101 -4.46 -8.68 -13.79
CA ASN A 101 -4.49 -8.77 -15.26
C ASN A 101 -3.80 -7.53 -15.85
N TRP A 102 -2.67 -7.75 -16.51
CA TRP A 102 -1.88 -6.69 -17.15
C TRP A 102 -2.01 -6.79 -18.67
N THR A 103 -2.30 -5.66 -19.32
CA THR A 103 -2.35 -5.56 -20.79
C THR A 103 -1.58 -4.33 -21.24
N PRO A 104 -0.31 -4.49 -21.68
CA PRO A 104 0.50 -3.36 -22.11
C PRO A 104 -0.08 -2.77 -23.40
N LYS A 105 -0.10 -1.43 -23.46
CA LYS A 105 -0.63 -0.67 -24.60
C LYS A 105 0.45 -0.03 -25.46
N VAL A 106 1.69 0.00 -24.95
CA VAL A 106 2.84 0.61 -25.60
C VAL A 106 4.00 -0.36 -25.49
N ASP A 107 4.72 -0.53 -26.61
CA ASP A 107 5.92 -1.34 -26.72
C ASP A 107 7.15 -0.65 -26.08
N GLY A 108 8.23 -1.42 -25.93
CA GLY A 108 9.48 -1.00 -25.30
C GLY A 108 9.69 -1.57 -23.89
N ALA A 109 10.70 -1.03 -23.20
CA ALA A 109 11.04 -1.41 -21.85
C ALA A 109 9.94 -0.99 -20.86
N ARG A 110 9.38 -1.96 -20.15
CA ARG A 110 8.38 -1.75 -19.10
C ARG A 110 8.97 -2.07 -17.75
N LYS A 111 8.48 -1.38 -16.73
CA LYS A 111 8.76 -1.71 -15.33
C LYS A 111 7.44 -1.82 -14.58
N LEU A 112 7.10 -3.03 -14.18
CA LEU A 112 6.02 -3.27 -13.25
C LEU A 112 6.52 -3.03 -11.83
N VAL A 113 5.77 -2.29 -11.03
CA VAL A 113 6.09 -2.00 -9.64
C VAL A 113 4.90 -2.42 -8.79
N ALA A 114 5.11 -3.43 -7.96
CA ALA A 114 4.19 -3.74 -6.88
C ALA A 114 4.60 -2.90 -5.66
N SER A 115 3.63 -2.22 -5.04
CA SER A 115 3.87 -1.41 -3.83
C SER A 115 2.79 -1.67 -2.79
N GLN A 116 3.16 -1.69 -1.51
CA GLN A 116 2.20 -1.88 -0.44
C GLN A 116 1.78 -0.54 0.16
N ALA A 117 0.48 -0.27 0.18
CA ALA A 117 -0.10 0.96 0.70
C ALA A 117 0.29 1.19 2.18
N GLY A 118 0.63 2.44 2.51
CA GLY A 118 1.02 2.84 3.86
C GLY A 118 2.40 2.34 4.30
N THR A 119 3.20 1.75 3.41
CA THR A 119 4.55 1.26 3.71
C THR A 119 5.57 1.71 2.65
N ASN A 120 6.86 1.48 2.92
CA ASN A 120 7.92 1.63 1.93
C ASN A 120 8.23 0.34 1.14
N SER A 121 7.42 -0.72 1.32
CA SER A 121 7.64 -2.01 0.68
C SER A 121 7.27 -1.95 -0.80
N LYS A 122 8.24 -2.20 -1.68
CA LYS A 122 8.07 -2.20 -3.13
C LYS A 122 9.00 -3.20 -3.79
N LEU A 123 8.52 -3.84 -4.84
CA LEU A 123 9.33 -4.71 -5.69
C LEU A 123 9.02 -4.39 -7.16
N SER A 124 10.06 -4.40 -7.99
CA SER A 124 9.93 -4.08 -9.41
C SER A 124 10.42 -5.21 -10.30
N LEU A 125 9.70 -5.43 -11.40
CA LEU A 125 10.05 -6.36 -12.45
C LEU A 125 10.13 -5.63 -13.79
N SER A 126 11.28 -5.73 -14.46
CA SER A 126 11.50 -5.14 -15.77
C SER A 126 11.30 -6.16 -16.88
N VAL A 127 10.56 -5.79 -17.91
CA VAL A 127 10.31 -6.64 -19.09
C VAL A 127 10.36 -5.82 -20.37
N THR A 128 10.62 -6.47 -21.50
CA THR A 128 10.50 -5.82 -22.82
C THR A 128 9.21 -6.28 -23.47
N VAL A 129 8.38 -5.30 -23.87
CA VAL A 129 7.15 -5.54 -24.64
C VAL A 129 7.41 -5.21 -26.10
N ASN A 130 7.13 -6.13 -27.00
CA ASN A 130 7.16 -5.90 -28.43
C ASN A 130 5.78 -5.49 -28.93
N ARG A 131 5.73 -4.92 -30.13
CA ARG A 131 4.45 -4.66 -30.79
C ARG A 131 3.78 -5.98 -31.15
N GLY A 132 2.51 -6.10 -30.79
CA GLY A 132 1.67 -7.24 -31.13
C GLY A 132 0.25 -6.84 -31.49
N VAL A 133 -0.46 -7.81 -32.04
CA VAL A 133 -1.88 -7.72 -32.39
C VAL A 133 -2.65 -8.80 -31.66
N ASN A 134 -3.74 -8.40 -31.03
CA ASN A 134 -4.69 -9.32 -30.42
C ASN A 134 -5.76 -9.69 -31.46
N THR A 135 -5.79 -10.95 -31.89
CA THR A 135 -6.75 -11.45 -32.89
C THR A 135 -7.94 -12.18 -32.25
N GLY A 136 -8.16 -11.97 -30.94
CA GLY A 136 -9.25 -12.54 -30.15
C GLY A 136 -8.82 -13.76 -29.34
N SER A 137 -8.27 -14.79 -29.99
CA SER A 137 -7.80 -16.02 -29.33
C SER A 137 -6.28 -16.13 -29.27
N LEU A 138 -5.56 -15.35 -30.09
CA LEU A 138 -4.11 -15.38 -30.19
C LEU A 138 -3.54 -13.97 -30.12
N CYS A 139 -2.33 -13.94 -29.59
CA CYS A 139 -1.48 -12.78 -29.53
C CYS A 139 -0.28 -13.03 -30.43
N LEU A 140 -0.19 -12.26 -31.51
CA LEU A 140 0.84 -12.44 -32.53
C LEU A 140 1.73 -11.20 -32.60
N PRO A 141 3.04 -11.35 -32.85
CA PRO A 141 3.89 -10.21 -33.15
C PRO A 141 3.34 -9.44 -34.35
N ALA A 142 3.35 -8.11 -34.27
CA ALA A 142 3.05 -7.26 -35.42
C ALA A 142 4.27 -7.22 -36.33
N ALA A 143 4.08 -7.50 -37.62
CA ALA A 143 5.12 -7.37 -38.64
C ALA A 143 5.49 -5.91 -38.92
#